data_AF-A0A2N6BB62-F1
#
_entry.id   AF-A0A2N6BB62-F1
#
_cell.length_a   1.000
_cell.length_b   1.000
_cell.length_c   1.000
_cell.angle_alpha   90.00
_cell.angle_beta   90.00
_cell.angle_gamma   90.00
#
_symmetry.space_group_name_H-M   'P 1'
#
loop_
_entity.id
_entity.type
_entity.pdbx_description
1 polymer ?
#
loop_
_entity_poly.entity_id
_entity_poly.type
_entity_poly.pdbx_seq_one_letter_code
_entity_poly.pdbx_strand_id
1 'polypeptide(L)' 'FNLGAAAGAGIVDHIHMHIVPRWVGDVNLMPVLADVKVIPEHLERTFAALKERLNEK' A
#
# COMPACT_ATOMS: atom_id res chain seq x y z
N PHE A 1 0.04 8.76 8.69
CA PHE A 1 1.40 9.29 8.85
C PHE A 1 2.11 8.48 9.92
N ASN A 2 3.41 8.30 9.78
CA ASN A 2 4.28 7.82 10.86
C ASN A 2 5.26 8.97 11.14
N LEU A 3 5.19 9.60 12.32
CA LEU A 3 6.00 10.78 12.66
C LEU A 3 7.13 10.38 13.62
N GLY A 4 8.36 10.48 13.14
CA GLY A 4 9.55 10.04 13.88
C GLY A 4 9.76 8.53 13.87
N ALA A 5 10.99 8.11 14.18
CA ALA A 5 11.37 6.69 14.17
C ALA A 5 10.52 5.83 15.12
N ALA A 6 10.17 6.37 16.30
CA ALA A 6 9.33 5.67 17.28
C ALA A 6 7.93 5.32 16.76
N ALA A 7 7.39 6.10 15.81
CA ALA A 7 6.11 5.82 15.16
C ALA A 7 6.24 4.92 13.91
N GLY A 8 7.45 4.43 13.61
CA GLY A 8 7.72 3.59 12.43
C GLY A 8 7.92 4.39 11.13
N ALA A 9 8.44 5.62 11.20
CA ALA A 9 8.83 6.35 10.00
C ALA A 9 10.10 5.73 9.38
N GLY A 10 10.00 5.23 8.15
CA GLY A 10 11.15 4.69 7.41
C GLY A 10 12.08 5.77 6.84
N ILE A 11 11.55 6.97 6.58
CA ILE A 11 12.30 8.16 6.19
C ILE A 11 11.82 9.31 7.08
N VAL A 12 12.60 9.66 8.10
CA VAL A 12 12.16 10.57 9.17
C VAL A 12 11.96 12.01 8.67
N ASP A 13 12.81 12.46 7.74
CA ASP A 13 12.80 13.84 7.25
C ASP A 13 11.85 14.08 6.06
N HIS A 14 11.11 13.04 5.63
CA HIS A 14 10.16 13.15 4.51
C HIS A 14 8.76 12.73 4.94
N ILE A 15 7.90 13.73 5.15
CA ILE A 15 6.50 13.49 5.47
C ILE A 15 5.76 12.87 4.28
N HIS A 16 5.11 11.72 4.51
CA HIS A 16 4.27 11.05 3.53
C HIS A 16 3.03 10.43 4.19
N MET A 17 1.95 10.34 3.42
CA MET A 17 0.70 9.76 3.85
C MET A 17 0.47 8.41 3.17
N HIS A 18 0.20 7.37 3.96
CA HIS A 18 -0.21 6.07 3.45
C HIS A 18 -1.71 6.07 3.17
N ILE A 19 -2.09 5.79 1.93
CA ILE A 19 -3.46 5.46 1.54
C ILE A 19 -3.45 3.98 1.19
N VAL A 20 -4.02 3.14 2.04
CA VAL A 20 -4.03 1.68 1.89
C VAL A 20 -5.48 1.21 1.76
N PRO A 21 -5.95 0.91 0.54
CA PRO A 21 -7.27 0.34 0.33
C PRO A 21 -7.43 -1.00 1.08
N ARG A 22 -8.62 -1.23 1.66
CA ARG A 22 -8.96 -2.43 2.43
C ARG A 22 -10.22 -3.08 1.89
N TRP A 23 -10.26 -4.41 1.94
CA TRP A 23 -11.44 -5.20 1.58
C TRP A 23 -11.73 -6.27 2.62
N VAL A 24 -12.98 -6.73 2.66
CA VAL A 24 -13.36 -7.90 3.46
C VAL A 24 -12.61 -9.11 2.91
N GLY A 25 -11.78 -9.74 3.75
CA GLY A 25 -10.98 -10.91 3.37
C GLY A 25 -9.68 -10.60 2.61
N ASP A 26 -9.18 -9.36 2.65
CA ASP A 26 -7.88 -9.01 2.05
C ASP A 26 -6.65 -9.63 2.75
N VAL A 27 -6.88 -10.26 3.89
CA VAL A 27 -5.99 -11.22 4.54
C VAL A 27 -6.64 -12.59 4.46
N ASN A 28 -6.03 -13.48 3.69
CA ASN A 28 -6.45 -14.88 3.60
C ASN A 28 -5.51 -15.78 4.44
N LEU A 29 -5.56 -17.10 4.22
CA LEU A 29 -4.74 -18.05 4.96
C LEU A 29 -3.23 -17.89 4.70
N MET A 30 -2.83 -17.41 3.51
CA MET A 30 -1.44 -17.39 3.08
C MET A 30 -0.56 -16.45 3.92
N PRO A 31 -0.97 -15.19 4.20
CA PRO A 31 -0.20 -14.33 5.10
C PRO A 31 -0.13 -14.86 6.53
N VAL A 32 -1.12 -15.65 6.98
CA VAL A 32 -1.21 -16.11 8.37
C VAL A 32 -0.37 -17.36 8.62
N LEU A 33 -0.38 -18.32 7.70
CA LEU A 33 0.33 -19.60 7.88
C LEU A 33 1.70 -19.65 7.21
N ALA A 34 1.92 -18.84 6.17
CA ALA A 34 3.11 -18.93 5.33
C ALA A 34 3.89 -17.61 5.24
N ASP A 35 3.46 -16.54 5.92
CA ASP A 35 4.04 -15.20 5.81
C ASP A 35 4.13 -14.68 4.36
N VAL A 36 3.25 -15.18 3.47
CA VAL A 36 3.20 -14.79 2.06
C VAL A 36 1.94 -14.00 1.77
N LYS A 37 2.11 -12.76 1.29
CA LYS A 37 1.02 -11.94 0.74
C LYS A 37 1.05 -11.97 -0.78
N VAL A 38 -0.03 -12.44 -1.38
CA VAL A 38 -0.20 -12.41 -2.84
C VAL A 38 -0.65 -11.02 -3.28
N ILE A 39 0.09 -10.41 -4.19
CA ILE A 39 -0.26 -9.13 -4.83
C ILE A 39 -0.70 -9.44 -6.27
N PRO A 40 -1.99 -9.30 -6.61
CA PRO A 40 -2.53 -9.81 -7.87
C PRO A 40 -2.26 -8.92 -9.09
N GLU A 41 -1.83 -7.66 -8.90
CA GLU A 41 -1.57 -6.71 -9.97
C GLU A 41 -0.14 -6.15 -9.91
N HIS A 42 0.48 -5.99 -11.09
CA HIS A 42 1.81 -5.40 -11.22
C HIS A 42 1.79 -3.89 -10.97
N LEU A 43 2.85 -3.36 -10.33
CA LEU A 43 2.92 -1.95 -9.92
C LEU A 43 2.77 -0.97 -11.09
N GLU A 44 3.38 -1.24 -12.24
CA GLU A 44 3.29 -0.35 -13.40
C GLU A 44 1.86 -0.26 -13.95
N ARG A 45 1.12 -1.38 -13.92
CA ARG A 45 -0.27 -1.43 -14.35
C ARG A 45 -1.16 -0.67 -13.37
N THR A 46 -0.97 -0.88 -12.06
CA THR A 46 -1.69 -0.14 -11.03
C THR A 46 -1.42 1.36 -11.12
N PHE A 47 -0.16 1.77 -11.35
CA PHE A 47 0.21 3.17 -11.53
C PHE A 47 -0.48 3.81 -12.74
N ALA A 48 -0.45 3.14 -13.90
CA ALA A 48 -1.07 3.64 -15.13
C ALA A 48 -2.58 3.86 -14.92
N ALA A 49 -3.28 2.87 -14.35
CA ALA A 49 -4.72 2.96 -14.08
C ALA A 49 -5.06 4.09 -13.09
N LEU A 50 -4.30 4.23 -12.00
CA LEU A 50 -4.53 5.31 -11.03
C LEU A 50 -4.26 6.69 -11.63
N LYS A 51 -3.16 6.84 -12.39
CA LYS A 51 -2.79 8.10 -13.04
C LYS A 51 -3.84 8.55 -14.04
N GLU A 52 -4.35 7.64 -14.87
CA GLU A 52 -5.43 7.91 -15.82
C GLU A 52 -6.66 8.47 -15.09
N ARG A 53 -7.16 7.76 -14.07
CA ARG A 53 -8.35 8.18 -13.31
C ARG A 53 -8.19 9.48 -12.54
N LEU A 54 -6.98 9.79 -12.10
CA LEU A 54 -6.70 11.05 -11.42
C LEU A 54 -6.64 12.24 -12.38
N ASN A 55 -6.26 12.03 -13.64
CA ASN A 55 -6.19 13.07 -14.68
C ASN A 55 -7.53 13.32 -15.38
N GLU A 56 -8.48 12.39 -15.30
CA GLU A 56 -9.85 12.55 -15.81
C GLU A 56 -10.69 13.55 -14.99
N LYS A 57 -10.18 14.02 -13.85
CA LYS A 57 -10.79 15.01 -12.96
C LYS A 57 -10.05 16.34 -13.01
#